data_AF-G9K3J7-F1
#
_entry.id   AF-G9K3J7-F1
#
_cell.length_a   1.000
_cell.length_b   1.000
_cell.length_c   1.000
_cell.angle_alpha   90.00
_cell.angle_beta   90.00
_cell.angle_gamma   90.00
#
_symmetry.space_group_name_H-M   'P 1'
#
loop_
_entity.id
_entity.type
_entity.pdbx_description
1 polymer ?
#
loop_
_entity_poly.entity_id
_entity_poly.type
_entity_poly.pdbx_seq_one_letter_code
_entity_poly.pdbx_strand_id
1 'polypeptide(L)'
;HEVVNINLRNKPEWYYTKHPFGQIPVLENSKCQLIYESVIACEYLDDAYPGRKLYPYDPYERARQKMLLELFYKVPHLTKECLVALRCGRECADLKLALRQEFCNLEEILGYQNTIFFGGDCISMIDYLFWPWFERLDVYGIADCLNHTPALRLWTAAMKQDPTVCALLIDKNIFLGFLNLYFQNNPDAFDYGLA
;
A
#
# COMPACT_ATOMS: atom_id res chain seq x y z
N HIS A 1 10.18 -4.74 -16.13
CA HIS A 1 9.24 -5.83 -15.83
C HIS A 1 8.03 -5.67 -16.72
N GLU A 2 7.24 -6.72 -16.91
CA GLU A 2 5.95 -6.66 -17.61
C GLU A 2 4.83 -6.72 -16.57
N VAL A 3 3.73 -6.00 -16.80
CA VAL A 3 2.56 -5.99 -15.92
C VAL A 3 1.39 -6.59 -16.67
N VAL A 4 0.83 -7.68 -16.12
CA VAL A 4 -0.39 -8.30 -16.61
C VAL A 4 -1.49 -8.07 -15.59
N ASN A 5 -2.44 -7.19 -15.91
CA ASN A 5 -3.59 -6.92 -15.04
C ASN A 5 -4.58 -8.10 -15.07
N ILE A 6 -5.13 -8.44 -13.91
CA ILE A 6 -6.12 -9.52 -13.77
C ILE A 6 -7.45 -8.91 -13.32
N ASN A 7 -8.51 -9.17 -14.08
CA ASN A 7 -9.86 -8.81 -13.69
C ASN A 7 -10.26 -9.62 -12.44
N LEU A 8 -10.31 -8.97 -11.26
CA LEU A 8 -10.52 -9.66 -9.99
C LEU A 8 -11.96 -10.12 -9.76
N ARG A 9 -12.92 -9.64 -10.55
CA ARG A 9 -14.32 -10.07 -10.51
C ARG A 9 -14.58 -11.26 -11.42
N ASN A 10 -13.98 -11.26 -12.61
CA ASN A 10 -14.06 -12.36 -13.57
C ASN A 10 -12.65 -12.91 -13.83
N LYS A 11 -12.11 -13.61 -12.83
CA LYS A 11 -10.74 -14.14 -12.89
C LYS A 11 -10.66 -15.21 -13.98
N PRO A 12 -9.65 -15.16 -14.86
CA PRO A 12 -9.50 -16.21 -15.86
C PRO A 12 -9.05 -17.51 -15.18
N GLU A 13 -9.59 -18.65 -15.64
CA GLU A 13 -9.35 -19.97 -15.03
C GLU A 13 -7.85 -20.31 -14.92
N TRP A 14 -7.06 -19.94 -15.94
CA TRP A 14 -5.62 -20.19 -15.94
C TRP A 14 -4.89 -19.45 -14.81
N TYR A 15 -5.44 -18.37 -14.26
CA TYR A 15 -4.76 -17.62 -13.21
C TYR A 15 -4.67 -18.40 -11.89
N TYR A 16 -5.56 -19.36 -11.66
CA TYR A 16 -5.48 -20.26 -10.51
C TYR A 16 -4.26 -21.20 -10.56
N THR A 17 -3.63 -21.36 -11.73
CA THR A 17 -2.33 -22.04 -11.84
C THR A 17 -1.16 -21.15 -11.43
N LYS A 18 -1.38 -19.84 -11.27
CA LYS A 18 -0.38 -18.86 -10.80
C LYS A 18 -0.48 -18.61 -9.30
N HIS A 19 -1.70 -18.63 -8.77
CA HIS A 19 -1.97 -18.49 -7.34
C HIS A 19 -3.16 -19.39 -6.92
N PRO A 20 -3.03 -20.24 -5.89
CA PRO A 20 -4.06 -21.21 -5.54
C PRO A 20 -5.42 -20.58 -5.17
N PHE A 21 -5.40 -19.40 -4.54
CA PHE A 21 -6.60 -18.62 -4.21
C PHE A 21 -6.93 -17.51 -5.23
N GLY A 22 -6.20 -17.45 -6.35
CA GLY A 22 -6.34 -16.41 -7.37
C GLY A 22 -6.14 -14.99 -6.82
N GLN A 23 -5.22 -14.78 -5.87
CA GLN A 23 -4.91 -13.46 -5.30
C GLN A 23 -3.78 -12.79 -6.10
N ILE A 24 -3.63 -11.48 -5.91
CA ILE A 24 -2.54 -10.66 -6.45
C ILE A 24 -1.80 -9.99 -5.28
N PRO A 25 -0.50 -9.68 -5.43
CA PRO A 25 0.34 -9.87 -6.62
C PRO A 25 0.94 -11.28 -6.75
N VAL A 26 1.36 -11.63 -7.97
CA VAL A 26 2.19 -12.80 -8.29
C VAL A 26 3.32 -12.34 -9.20
N LEU A 27 4.55 -12.70 -8.89
CA LEU A 27 5.69 -12.62 -9.80
C LEU A 27 5.89 -13.97 -10.48
N GLU A 28 6.10 -13.94 -11.80
CA GLU A 28 6.54 -15.08 -12.58
C GLU A 28 7.83 -14.71 -13.31
N ASN A 29 8.87 -15.52 -13.18
CA ASN A 29 10.14 -15.27 -13.87
C ASN A 29 10.32 -16.19 -15.10
N SER A 30 11.38 -15.96 -15.87
CA SER A 30 11.68 -16.74 -17.09
C SER A 30 11.94 -18.23 -16.86
N LYS A 31 12.10 -18.66 -15.61
CA LYS A 31 12.24 -20.06 -15.20
C LYS A 31 10.91 -20.66 -14.72
N CYS A 32 9.79 -19.97 -14.95
CA CYS A 32 8.45 -20.36 -14.49
C CYS A 32 8.33 -20.52 -12.97
N GLN A 33 9.16 -19.80 -12.20
CA GLN A 33 9.03 -19.76 -10.74
C GLN A 33 7.98 -18.72 -10.36
N LEU A 34 7.08 -19.10 -9.45
CA LEU A 34 6.00 -18.25 -8.95
C LEU A 34 6.33 -17.78 -7.53
N ILE A 35 6.23 -16.48 -7.29
CA ILE A 35 6.40 -15.85 -5.97
C ILE A 35 5.17 -14.99 -5.71
N TYR A 36 4.46 -15.24 -4.62
CA TYR A 36 3.24 -14.52 -4.26
C TYR A 36 3.28 -14.04 -2.81
N GLU A 37 2.27 -13.25 -2.44
CA GLU A 37 2.25 -12.29 -1.33
C GLU A 37 3.11 -11.06 -1.58
N SER A 38 2.55 -9.87 -1.37
CA SER A 38 3.21 -8.61 -1.69
C SER A 38 4.55 -8.44 -0.96
N VAL A 39 4.59 -8.74 0.33
CA VAL A 39 5.79 -8.59 1.18
C VAL A 39 6.90 -9.56 0.74
N ILE A 40 6.54 -10.81 0.46
CA ILE A 40 7.48 -11.84 -0.01
C ILE A 40 8.01 -11.47 -1.40
N ALA A 41 7.14 -11.01 -2.30
CA ALA A 41 7.52 -10.55 -3.63
C ALA A 41 8.50 -9.37 -3.57
N CYS A 42 8.23 -8.37 -2.71
CA CYS A 42 9.11 -7.23 -2.51
C CYS A 42 10.48 -7.65 -1.95
N GLU A 43 10.52 -8.53 -0.95
CA GLU A 43 11.77 -9.05 -0.39
C GLU A 43 12.57 -9.86 -1.42
N TYR A 44 11.91 -10.73 -2.19
CA TYR A 44 12.56 -11.47 -3.27
C TYR A 44 13.19 -10.55 -4.32
N LEU A 45 12.47 -9.49 -4.75
CA LEU A 45 13.00 -8.53 -5.71
C LEU A 45 14.24 -7.81 -5.16
N ASP A 46 14.19 -7.39 -3.90
CA ASP A 46 15.32 -6.71 -3.26
C ASP A 46 16.54 -7.61 -3.09
N ASP A 47 16.37 -8.88 -2.77
CA ASP A 47 17.48 -9.83 -2.61
C ASP A 47 18.04 -10.31 -3.97
N ALA A 48 17.16 -10.64 -4.92
CA ALA A 48 17.53 -11.30 -6.18
C ALA A 48 18.13 -10.35 -7.24
N TYR A 49 17.78 -9.06 -7.22
CA TYR A 49 18.27 -8.11 -8.22
C TYR A 49 19.40 -7.23 -7.66
N PRO A 50 20.41 -6.89 -8.50
CA PRO A 50 21.46 -5.96 -8.14
C PRO A 50 20.97 -4.50 -8.19
N GLY A 51 21.78 -3.58 -7.67
CA GLY A 51 21.49 -2.14 -7.70
C GLY A 51 21.20 -1.59 -6.31
N ARG A 52 20.30 -0.61 -6.23
CA ARG A 52 19.89 0.00 -4.97
C ARG A 52 19.19 -1.05 -4.10
N LYS A 53 19.74 -1.34 -2.93
CA LYS A 53 19.05 -2.13 -1.89
C LYS A 53 18.06 -1.26 -1.13
N LEU A 54 16.87 -1.81 -0.91
CA LEU A 54 15.77 -1.16 -0.21
C LEU A 54 15.70 -1.59 1.25
N TYR A 55 15.96 -2.87 1.56
CA TYR A 55 16.23 -3.28 2.93
C TYR A 55 17.66 -2.90 3.34
N PRO A 56 17.86 -2.56 4.63
CA PRO A 56 19.21 -2.34 5.15
C PRO A 56 19.99 -3.66 5.21
N TYR A 57 21.33 -3.54 5.11
CA TYR A 57 22.23 -4.68 5.24
C TYR A 57 22.37 -5.17 6.69
N ASP A 58 22.25 -4.25 7.66
CA ASP A 58 22.31 -4.61 9.07
C ASP A 58 21.11 -5.51 9.44
N PRO A 59 21.36 -6.72 10.00
CA PRO A 59 20.28 -7.66 10.31
C PRO A 59 19.25 -7.11 11.29
N TYR A 60 19.66 -6.31 12.26
CA TYR A 60 18.76 -5.73 13.25
C TYR A 60 17.87 -4.65 12.62
N GLU A 61 18.44 -3.73 11.83
CA GLU A 61 17.65 -2.73 11.13
C GLU A 61 16.69 -3.36 10.11
N ARG A 62 17.08 -4.48 9.47
CA ARG A 62 16.17 -5.23 8.57
C ARG A 62 15.02 -5.86 9.36
N ALA A 63 15.31 -6.44 10.53
CA ALA A 63 14.27 -6.96 11.43
C ALA A 63 13.36 -5.85 11.96
N ARG A 64 13.92 -4.67 12.28
CA ARG A 64 13.16 -3.49 12.70
C ARG A 64 12.14 -3.06 11.63
N GLN A 65 12.54 -3.02 10.36
CA GLN A 65 11.59 -2.73 9.28
C GLN A 65 10.45 -3.76 9.21
N LYS A 66 10.73 -5.04 9.47
CA LYS A 66 9.67 -6.07 9.56
C LYS A 66 8.76 -5.86 10.77
N MET A 67 9.31 -5.47 11.93
CA MET A 67 8.50 -5.12 13.11
C MET A 67 7.61 -3.90 12.87
N LEU A 68 8.08 -2.91 12.11
CA LEU A 68 7.25 -1.77 11.70
C LEU A 68 6.10 -2.22 10.79
N LEU A 69 6.34 -3.18 9.91
CA LEU A 69 5.29 -3.76 9.09
C LEU A 69 4.23 -4.48 9.94
N GLU A 70 4.66 -5.19 10.97
CA GLU A 70 3.75 -5.79 11.96
C GLU A 70 2.98 -4.74 12.76
N LEU A 71 3.54 -3.56 13.04
CA LEU A 71 2.81 -2.46 13.67
C LEU A 71 1.70 -1.91 12.74
N PHE A 72 1.95 -1.94 11.43
CA PHE A 72 1.07 -1.39 10.40
C PHE A 72 -0.09 -2.31 9.99
N TYR A 73 -0.10 -3.58 10.42
CA TYR A 73 -0.96 -4.63 9.86
C TYR A 73 -2.48 -4.34 9.84
N LYS A 74 -2.98 -3.51 10.76
CA LYS A 74 -4.41 -3.14 10.83
C LYS A 74 -4.81 -2.04 9.85
N VAL A 75 -3.89 -1.17 9.45
CA VAL A 75 -4.16 0.00 8.61
C VAL A 75 -4.82 -0.39 7.27
N PRO A 76 -4.38 -1.43 6.55
CA PRO A 76 -5.04 -1.88 5.33
C PRO A 76 -6.52 -2.20 5.50
N HIS A 77 -6.87 -2.91 6.58
CA HIS A 77 -8.24 -3.30 6.87
C HIS A 77 -9.09 -2.09 7.29
N LEU A 78 -8.59 -1.30 8.25
CA LEU A 78 -9.31 -0.14 8.78
C LEU A 78 -9.58 0.91 7.69
N THR A 79 -8.61 1.19 6.82
CA THR A 79 -8.80 2.13 5.69
C THR A 79 -9.88 1.64 4.72
N LYS A 80 -9.90 0.33 4.42
CA LYS A 80 -10.95 -0.30 3.60
C LYS A 80 -12.33 -0.22 4.28
N GLU A 81 -12.43 -0.54 5.56
CA GLU A 81 -13.69 -0.48 6.30
C GLU A 81 -14.24 0.96 6.37
N CYS A 82 -13.37 1.94 6.64
CA CYS A 82 -13.73 3.35 6.57
C CYS A 82 -14.29 3.74 5.20
N LEU A 83 -13.61 3.35 4.11
CA LEU A 83 -14.08 3.60 2.74
C LEU A 83 -15.48 2.99 2.53
N VAL A 84 -15.66 1.72 2.88
CA VAL A 84 -16.96 1.03 2.68
C VAL A 84 -18.04 1.68 3.53
N ALA A 85 -17.77 2.05 4.79
CA ALA A 85 -18.72 2.75 5.64
C ALA A 85 -19.17 4.08 5.00
N LEU A 86 -18.22 4.92 4.59
CA LEU A 86 -18.50 6.20 3.93
C LEU A 86 -19.29 6.04 2.64
N ARG A 87 -18.91 5.08 1.78
CA ARG A 87 -19.57 4.84 0.49
C ARG A 87 -20.97 4.26 0.63
N CYS A 88 -21.26 3.57 1.73
CA CYS A 88 -22.58 3.06 2.05
C CYS A 88 -23.41 4.00 2.96
N GLY A 89 -22.92 5.21 3.25
CA GLY A 89 -23.63 6.16 4.14
C GLY A 89 -23.78 5.68 5.59
N ARG A 90 -22.86 4.83 6.05
CA ARG A 90 -22.82 4.32 7.44
C ARG A 90 -21.94 5.21 8.31
N GLU A 91 -22.25 5.24 9.60
CA GLU A 91 -21.38 5.85 10.61
C GLU A 91 -19.98 5.23 10.58
N CYS A 92 -18.95 6.09 10.65
CA CYS A 92 -17.56 5.68 10.57
C CYS A 92 -16.68 6.28 11.68
N ALA A 93 -17.28 6.91 12.70
CA ALA A 93 -16.56 7.61 13.76
C ALA A 93 -15.60 6.68 14.51
N ASP A 94 -16.07 5.51 14.93
CA ASP A 94 -15.25 4.53 15.67
C ASP A 94 -14.13 3.93 14.81
N LEU A 95 -14.41 3.68 13.52
CA LEU A 95 -13.40 3.22 12.56
C LEU A 95 -12.32 4.27 12.34
N LYS A 96 -12.70 5.54 12.19
CA LYS A 96 -11.76 6.67 12.11
C LYS A 96 -10.97 6.80 13.41
N LEU A 97 -11.59 6.65 14.57
CA LEU A 97 -10.89 6.69 15.86
C LEU A 97 -9.83 5.59 15.96
N ALA A 98 -10.18 4.35 15.60
CA ALA A 98 -9.23 3.23 15.55
C ALA A 98 -8.09 3.50 14.57
N LEU A 99 -8.38 3.98 13.36
CA LEU A 99 -7.36 4.32 12.37
C LEU A 99 -6.43 5.44 12.86
N ARG A 100 -6.99 6.48 13.50
CA ARG A 100 -6.21 7.57 14.10
C ARG A 100 -5.27 7.05 15.19
N GLN A 101 -5.68 6.05 15.97
CA GLN A 101 -4.79 5.41 16.96
C GLN A 101 -3.64 4.66 16.28
N GLU A 102 -3.90 3.90 15.21
CA GLU A 102 -2.81 3.24 14.47
C GLU A 102 -1.84 4.26 13.87
N PHE A 103 -2.33 5.41 13.38
CA PHE A 103 -1.47 6.51 12.94
C PHE A 103 -0.70 7.18 14.08
N CYS A 104 -1.24 7.30 15.30
CA CYS A 104 -0.48 7.74 16.47
C CYS A 104 0.70 6.81 16.75
N ASN A 105 0.50 5.50 16.67
CA ASN A 105 1.58 4.54 16.89
C ASN A 105 2.73 4.75 15.89
N LEU A 106 2.42 5.05 14.62
CA LEU A 106 3.42 5.37 13.60
C LEU A 106 4.08 6.75 13.81
N GLU A 107 3.31 7.74 14.24
CA GLU A 107 3.81 9.08 14.61
C GLU A 107 4.85 8.99 15.74
N GLU A 108 4.61 8.16 16.76
CA GLU A 108 5.56 7.94 17.86
C GLU A 108 6.89 7.38 17.36
N ILE A 109 6.87 6.48 16.37
CA ILE A 109 8.10 5.94 15.76
C ILE A 109 8.90 7.05 15.08
N LEU A 110 8.26 7.85 14.22
CA LEU A 110 8.93 8.95 13.52
C LEU A 110 9.43 10.01 14.52
N GLY A 111 8.66 10.33 15.55
CA GLY A 111 9.04 11.27 16.60
C GLY A 111 10.22 10.78 17.44
N TYR A 112 10.27 9.48 17.77
CA TYR A 112 11.38 8.88 18.51
C TYR A 112 12.65 8.79 17.66
N GLN A 113 12.54 8.38 16.41
CA GLN A 113 13.69 8.32 15.49
C GLN A 113 14.20 9.71 15.12
N ASN A 114 13.30 10.70 15.08
CA ASN A 114 13.56 12.04 14.59
C ASN A 114 14.11 12.05 13.15
N THR A 115 13.53 11.19 12.31
CA THR A 115 13.87 11.03 10.89
C THR A 115 12.66 11.31 10.01
N ILE A 116 12.88 11.58 8.72
CA ILE A 116 11.80 11.80 7.76
C ILE A 116 11.12 10.49 7.38
N PHE A 117 11.90 9.43 7.16
CA PHE A 117 11.41 8.11 6.75
C PHE A 117 11.50 7.10 7.88
N PHE A 118 10.69 6.05 7.82
CA PHE A 118 10.62 5.01 8.87
C PHE A 118 11.91 4.19 8.97
N GLY A 119 12.64 4.08 7.86
CA GLY A 119 13.96 3.43 7.79
C GLY A 119 15.16 4.35 8.07
N GLY A 120 14.94 5.65 8.30
CA GLY A 120 16.01 6.63 8.54
C GLY A 120 15.88 7.91 7.70
N ASP A 121 17.02 8.51 7.33
CA ASP A 121 17.05 9.76 6.56
C ASP A 121 16.71 9.59 5.08
N CYS A 122 16.78 8.36 4.56
CA CYS A 122 16.50 8.02 3.18
C CYS A 122 15.32 7.05 3.08
N ILE A 123 14.51 7.20 2.03
CA ILE A 123 13.42 6.27 1.72
C ILE A 123 13.95 4.84 1.51
N SER A 124 13.25 3.87 2.06
CA SER A 124 13.65 2.46 2.09
C SER A 124 12.45 1.52 1.88
N MET A 125 12.66 0.21 1.98
CA MET A 125 11.59 -0.78 1.72
C MET A 125 10.32 -0.52 2.55
N ILE A 126 10.47 -0.26 3.85
CA ILE A 126 9.32 -0.06 4.73
C ILE A 126 8.42 1.10 4.30
N ASP A 127 9.00 2.17 3.77
CA ASP A 127 8.25 3.33 3.29
C ASP A 127 7.42 2.99 2.05
N TYR A 128 8.01 2.26 1.10
CA TYR A 128 7.31 1.76 -0.08
C TYR A 128 6.22 0.74 0.25
N LEU A 129 6.43 -0.08 1.28
CA LEU A 129 5.41 -1.00 1.76
C LEU A 129 4.21 -0.24 2.34
N PHE A 130 4.41 0.81 3.11
CA PHE A 130 3.30 1.60 3.68
C PHE A 130 2.57 2.47 2.67
N TRP A 131 3.31 3.06 1.74
CA TRP A 131 2.85 4.12 0.84
C TRP A 131 1.46 3.91 0.22
N PRO A 132 1.13 2.73 -0.34
CA PRO A 132 -0.09 2.57 -1.10
C PRO A 132 -1.35 2.91 -0.30
N TRP A 133 -1.37 2.70 1.02
CA TRP A 133 -2.55 3.04 1.83
C TRP A 133 -2.65 4.53 2.16
N PHE A 134 -1.52 5.22 2.28
CA PHE A 134 -1.46 6.66 2.51
C PHE A 134 -1.82 7.47 1.27
N GLU A 135 -1.40 7.02 0.08
CA GLU A 135 -1.79 7.62 -1.20
C GLU A 135 -3.32 7.71 -1.34
N ARG A 136 -4.02 6.69 -0.85
CA ARG A 136 -5.47 6.51 -1.04
C ARG A 136 -6.33 7.33 -0.08
N LEU A 137 -5.77 7.87 1.00
CA LEU A 137 -6.54 8.52 2.08
C LEU A 137 -7.41 9.69 1.59
N ASP A 138 -6.89 10.49 0.65
CA ASP A 138 -7.63 11.61 0.05
C ASP A 138 -8.85 11.12 -0.73
N VAL A 139 -8.66 10.19 -1.67
CA VAL A 139 -9.74 9.61 -2.47
C VAL A 139 -10.74 8.82 -1.61
N TYR A 140 -10.28 8.22 -0.51
CA TYR A 140 -11.14 7.51 0.44
C TYR A 140 -11.95 8.45 1.34
N GLY A 141 -11.67 9.76 1.36
CA GLY A 141 -12.36 10.72 2.23
C GLY A 141 -11.98 10.60 3.71
N ILE A 142 -10.77 10.11 4.00
CA ILE A 142 -10.25 9.88 5.35
C ILE A 142 -8.91 10.55 5.62
N ALA A 143 -8.49 11.48 4.76
CA ALA A 143 -7.27 12.27 4.96
C ALA A 143 -7.29 13.08 6.28
N ASP A 144 -8.46 13.39 6.82
CA ASP A 144 -8.62 14.02 8.14
C ASP A 144 -8.04 13.18 9.29
N CYS A 145 -7.87 11.87 9.09
CA CYS A 145 -7.25 11.00 10.08
C CYS A 145 -5.75 11.26 10.27
N LEU A 146 -5.11 12.06 9.41
CA LEU A 146 -3.70 12.46 9.58
C LEU A 146 -3.54 13.81 10.31
N ASN A 147 -4.64 14.51 10.64
CA ASN A 147 -4.56 15.89 11.11
C ASN A 147 -3.79 16.05 12.43
N HIS A 148 -3.78 15.01 13.27
CA HIS A 148 -3.12 14.99 14.58
C HIS A 148 -1.72 14.34 14.56
N THR A 149 -1.20 13.98 13.38
CA THR A 149 0.11 13.30 13.21
C THR A 149 1.03 14.14 12.28
N PRO A 150 1.69 15.18 12.81
CA PRO A 150 2.49 16.10 12.00
C PRO A 150 3.71 15.44 11.33
N ALA A 151 4.42 14.54 12.01
CA ALA A 151 5.57 13.84 11.41
C ALA A 151 5.09 12.92 10.26
N LEU A 152 3.99 12.21 10.44
CA LEU A 152 3.41 11.34 9.41
C LEU A 152 2.91 12.14 8.19
N ARG A 153 2.41 13.36 8.41
CA ARG A 153 2.08 14.29 7.31
C ARG A 153 3.33 14.76 6.56
N LEU A 154 4.43 15.04 7.27
CA LEU A 154 5.71 15.40 6.64
C LEU A 154 6.26 14.22 5.84
N TRP A 155 6.22 13.01 6.39
CA TRP A 155 6.56 11.77 5.68
C TRP A 155 5.70 11.61 4.41
N THR A 156 4.37 11.79 4.51
CA THR A 156 3.47 11.70 3.34
C THR A 156 3.83 12.73 2.26
N ALA A 157 4.22 13.95 2.65
CA ALA A 157 4.67 14.97 1.71
C ALA A 157 6.03 14.63 1.08
N ALA A 158 6.95 14.04 1.83
CA ALA A 158 8.25 13.57 1.33
C ALA A 158 8.10 12.39 0.36
N MET A 159 7.22 11.43 0.67
CA MET A 159 6.91 10.31 -0.22
C MET A 159 6.39 10.79 -1.57
N LYS A 160 5.53 11.81 -1.61
CA LYS A 160 5.04 12.43 -2.86
C LYS A 160 6.11 13.17 -3.66
N GLN A 161 7.34 13.29 -3.16
CA GLN A 161 8.48 13.86 -3.90
C GLN A 161 9.45 12.78 -4.39
N ASP A 162 9.33 11.53 -3.90
CA ASP A 162 10.17 10.44 -4.38
C ASP A 162 9.87 10.12 -5.85
N PRO A 163 10.89 10.03 -6.73
CA PRO A 163 10.67 9.78 -8.15
C PRO A 163 9.89 8.49 -8.46
N THR A 164 10.10 7.42 -7.68
CA THR A 164 9.41 6.14 -7.88
C THR A 164 7.94 6.25 -7.51
N VAL A 165 7.64 6.90 -6.38
CA VAL A 165 6.27 7.22 -5.96
C VAL A 165 5.59 8.08 -7.01
N CYS A 166 6.19 9.21 -7.40
CA CYS A 166 5.65 10.14 -8.39
C CYS A 166 5.28 9.46 -9.71
N ALA A 167 6.15 8.58 -10.20
CA ALA A 167 5.94 7.87 -11.47
C ALA A 167 4.76 6.88 -11.43
N LEU A 168 4.30 6.49 -10.25
CA LEU A 168 3.26 5.49 -10.03
C LEU A 168 2.00 6.06 -9.37
N LEU A 169 1.96 7.37 -9.08
CA LEU A 169 0.79 8.02 -8.51
C LEU A 169 -0.43 7.82 -9.41
N ILE A 170 -1.52 7.35 -8.81
CA ILE A 170 -2.77 7.12 -9.53
C ILE A 170 -3.46 8.47 -9.73
N ASP A 171 -3.89 8.77 -10.97
CA ASP A 171 -4.71 9.96 -11.22
C ASP A 171 -5.98 9.92 -10.36
N LYS A 172 -6.24 11.03 -9.66
CA LYS A 172 -7.34 11.13 -8.70
C LYS A 172 -8.70 10.86 -9.35
N ASN A 173 -8.93 11.34 -10.58
CA ASN A 173 -10.20 11.16 -11.26
C ASN A 173 -10.37 9.73 -11.78
N ILE A 174 -9.29 9.12 -12.27
CA ILE A 174 -9.28 7.70 -12.63
C ILE A 174 -9.64 6.85 -11.41
N PHE A 175 -9.01 7.10 -10.27
CA PHE A 175 -9.28 6.30 -9.07
C PHE A 175 -10.69 6.51 -8.51
N LEU A 176 -11.21 7.74 -8.53
CA LEU A 176 -12.60 8.02 -8.17
C LEU A 176 -13.59 7.30 -9.10
N GLY A 177 -13.33 7.30 -10.41
CA GLY A 177 -14.14 6.59 -11.40
C GLY A 177 -14.17 5.08 -11.16
N PHE A 178 -12.99 4.48 -10.90
CA PHE A 178 -12.87 3.08 -10.48
C PHE A 178 -13.75 2.79 -9.27
N LEU A 179 -13.63 3.58 -8.19
CA LEU A 179 -14.41 3.35 -6.97
C LEU A 179 -15.92 3.51 -7.21
N ASN A 180 -16.34 4.49 -8.01
CA ASN A 180 -17.75 4.69 -8.32
C ASN A 180 -18.36 3.46 -9.01
N LEU A 181 -17.67 2.90 -10.02
CA LEU A 181 -18.09 1.68 -10.70
C LEU A 181 -18.03 0.46 -9.76
N TYR A 182 -16.97 0.35 -8.96
CA TYR A 182 -16.76 -0.75 -8.02
C TYR A 182 -17.91 -0.84 -7.00
N PHE A 183 -18.31 0.28 -6.39
CA PHE A 183 -19.40 0.32 -5.41
C PHE A 183 -20.80 0.18 -6.04
N GLN A 184 -20.93 0.36 -7.36
CA GLN A 184 -22.14 0.03 -8.13
C GLN A 184 -22.20 -1.45 -8.53
N ASN A 185 -21.20 -2.26 -8.14
CA ASN A 185 -21.02 -3.61 -8.65
C ASN A 185 -21.01 -3.66 -10.20
N ASN A 186 -20.48 -2.64 -10.87
CA ASN A 186 -20.31 -2.63 -12.32
C ASN A 186 -19.04 -3.44 -12.71
N PRO A 187 -19.12 -4.43 -13.62
CA PRO A 187 -17.95 -5.21 -14.06
C PRO A 187 -16.85 -4.35 -14.71
N ASP A 188 -17.19 -3.23 -15.35
CA ASP A 188 -16.25 -2.34 -16.02
C ASP A 188 -15.28 -1.66 -15.04
N ALA A 189 -15.58 -1.68 -13.73
CA ALA A 189 -14.66 -1.20 -12.70
C ALA A 189 -13.28 -1.88 -12.82
N PHE A 190 -13.24 -3.17 -13.15
CA PHE A 190 -12.00 -3.95 -13.12
C PHE A 190 -11.10 -3.71 -14.34
N ASP A 191 -11.59 -2.93 -15.31
CA ASP A 191 -10.84 -2.48 -16.49
C ASP A 191 -10.76 -0.94 -16.59
N TYR A 192 -11.33 -0.21 -15.61
CA TYR A 192 -11.44 1.24 -15.67
C TYR A 192 -10.07 1.94 -15.59
N GLY A 193 -9.77 2.77 -16.59
CA GLY A 193 -8.50 3.50 -16.67
C GLY A 193 -7.33 2.67 -17.17
N LEU A 194 -7.55 1.40 -17.53
CA LEU A 194 -6.60 0.65 -18.34
C LEU A 194 -6.71 1.16 -19.79
N ALA A 195 -5.57 1.50 -20.39
CA ALA A 195 -5.45 1.81 -21.81
C ALA A 195 -5.17 0.52 -22.60
#